data_AF-A0A7Y3J4Z9-F1
#
_entry.id   AF-A0A7Y3J4Z9-F1
#
_cell.length_a   1.000
_cell.length_b   1.000
_cell.length_c   1.000
_cell.angle_alpha   90.00
_cell.angle_beta   90.00
_cell.angle_gamma   90.00
#
_symmetry.space_group_name_H-M   'P 1'
#
loop_
_entity.id
_entity.type
_entity.pdbx_description
1 polymer ?
#
loop_
_entity_poly.entity_id
_entity_poly.type
_entity_poly.pdbx_seq_one_letter_code
_entity_poly.pdbx_strand_id
1 'polypeptide(L)'
;MTIRRMFLFLPLVALTAGCHTLQQSCHGIADYQAAQEAAPIRVPSGMDSPDVKNVLKIPPPTVAPPPPKGKDGCIDGPPQYRRRRQVSGGG
;
A
#
# COMPACT_ATOMS: atom_id res chain seq x y z
N MET A 1 36.45 -14.34 -28.05
CA MET A 1 35.33 -13.37 -28.00
C MET A 1 35.72 -12.25 -27.06
N THR A 2 35.61 -11.03 -27.55
CA THR A 2 36.37 -9.84 -27.11
C THR A 2 35.84 -9.24 -25.80
N ILE A 3 36.71 -9.08 -24.80
CA ILE A 3 36.48 -8.39 -23.51
C ILE A 3 35.80 -7.02 -23.69
N ARG A 4 36.06 -6.35 -24.82
CA ARG A 4 35.41 -5.09 -25.24
C ARG A 4 33.89 -5.20 -25.41
N ARG A 5 33.36 -6.37 -25.78
CA ARG A 5 31.91 -6.62 -25.85
C ARG A 5 31.31 -6.77 -24.46
N MET A 6 32.03 -7.35 -23.49
CA MET A 6 31.56 -7.47 -22.10
C MET A 6 31.35 -6.10 -21.43
N PHE A 7 32.24 -5.13 -21.67
CA PHE A 7 32.10 -3.78 -21.13
C PHE A 7 30.87 -3.02 -21.67
N LEU A 8 30.36 -3.38 -22.87
CA LEU A 8 29.13 -2.80 -23.41
C LEU A 8 27.86 -3.37 -22.77
N PHE A 9 27.89 -4.61 -22.28
CA PHE A 9 26.74 -5.25 -21.64
C PHE A 9 26.62 -4.94 -20.14
N LEU A 10 27.71 -4.51 -19.48
CA LEU A 10 27.73 -4.16 -18.06
C LEU A 10 26.72 -3.06 -17.65
N PRO A 11 26.60 -1.91 -18.35
CA PRO A 11 25.62 -0.88 -17.98
C PRO A 11 24.17 -1.32 -18.21
N LEU A 12 23.93 -2.17 -19.21
CA LEU A 12 22.59 -2.69 -19.53
C LEU A 12 22.05 -3.60 -18.41
N VAL A 13 22.92 -4.40 -17.80
CA VAL A 13 22.57 -5.25 -16.65
C VAL A 13 22.31 -4.41 -15.40
N ALA A 14 23.11 -3.35 -15.17
CA ALA A 14 22.90 -2.45 -14.04
C ALA A 14 21.56 -1.69 -14.11
N LEU A 15 21.14 -1.28 -15.31
CA LEU A 15 19.86 -0.60 -15.53
C LEU A 15 18.63 -1.50 -15.33
N THR A 16 18.76 -2.81 -15.56
CA THR A 16 17.63 -3.75 -15.46
C THR A 16 17.49 -4.37 -14.07
N ALA A 17 18.53 -4.34 -13.23
CA ALA A 17 18.51 -4.89 -11.88
C ALA A 17 17.59 -4.14 -10.88
N GLY A 18 17.21 -2.89 -11.18
CA GLY A 18 16.35 -2.09 -10.29
C GLY A 18 14.83 -2.29 -10.47
N CYS A 19 14.39 -3.04 -11.49
CA CYS A 19 12.97 -3.07 -11.85
C CYS A 19 12.10 -3.91 -10.89
N HIS A 20 12.70 -4.73 -10.02
CA HIS A 20 11.98 -5.55 -9.03
C HIS A 20 12.14 -5.07 -7.58
N THR A 21 13.05 -4.14 -7.29
CA THR A 21 13.35 -3.74 -5.90
C THR A 21 12.48 -2.61 -5.37
N LEU A 22 11.67 -1.96 -6.21
CA LEU A 22 10.70 -0.94 -5.80
C LEU A 22 9.30 -1.51 -5.46
N GLN A 23 9.20 -2.80 -5.13
CA GLN A 23 7.95 -3.35 -4.61
C GLN A 23 7.74 -2.82 -3.19
N GLN A 24 6.72 -1.96 -3.01
CA GLN A 24 6.33 -1.45 -1.70
C GLN A 24 5.77 -2.61 -0.87
N SER A 25 6.38 -2.85 0.29
CA SER A 25 5.87 -3.79 1.29
C SER A 25 4.64 -3.20 1.95
N CYS A 26 3.54 -3.95 1.96
CA CYS A 26 2.31 -3.56 2.65
C CYS A 26 2.25 -4.06 4.11
N HIS A 27 3.35 -4.62 4.62
CA HIS A 27 3.44 -5.22 5.96
C HIS A 27 3.80 -4.22 7.08
N GLY A 28 3.86 -2.92 6.77
CA GLY A 28 4.09 -1.87 7.77
C GLY A 28 2.83 -1.48 8.52
N ILE A 29 2.98 -0.99 9.76
CA ILE A 29 1.89 -0.30 10.45
C ILE A 29 1.59 0.96 9.65
N ALA A 30 0.36 1.09 9.15
CA ALA A 30 -0.04 2.29 8.46
C ALA A 30 -0.32 3.41 9.46
N ASP A 31 -0.04 4.67 9.10
CA ASP A 31 -0.17 5.82 10.00
C ASP A 31 -1.57 5.96 10.61
N TYR A 32 -2.61 5.57 9.87
CA TYR A 32 -3.99 5.59 10.35
C TYR A 32 -4.26 4.54 11.44
N GLN A 33 -3.48 3.47 11.56
CA GLN A 33 -3.67 2.44 12.58
C GLN A 33 -3.22 2.89 13.96
N ALA A 34 -2.28 3.84 14.02
CA ALA A 34 -1.81 4.45 15.27
C ALA A 34 -2.61 5.72 15.62
N ALA A 35 -3.56 6.13 14.77
CA ALA A 35 -4.34 7.34 14.99
C ALA A 35 -5.28 7.18 16.20
N GLN A 36 -5.30 8.21 17.06
CA GLN A 36 -6.24 8.31 18.17
C GLN A 36 -7.40 9.22 17.78
N GLU A 37 -8.58 8.91 18.31
CA GLU A 37 -9.76 9.75 18.11
C GLU A 37 -9.56 11.11 18.80
N ALA A 38 -9.70 12.19 18.04
CA ALA A 38 -9.62 13.54 18.57
C ALA A 38 -10.88 13.86 19.38
N ALA A 39 -10.72 14.57 20.49
CA ALA A 39 -11.86 15.00 21.30
C ALA A 39 -12.79 15.92 20.48
N PRO A 40 -14.12 15.87 20.72
CA PRO A 40 -15.05 16.76 20.06
C PRO A 40 -14.73 18.24 20.27
N ILE A 41 -14.84 19.03 19.21
CA ILE A 41 -14.59 20.47 19.24
C ILE A 41 -15.62 21.15 20.15
N ARG A 42 -15.15 22.06 21.01
CA ARG A 42 -16.01 22.89 21.87
C ARG A 42 -16.30 24.21 21.18
N VAL A 43 -17.58 24.58 21.13
CA VAL A 43 -18.01 25.88 20.61
C VAL A 43 -17.90 26.91 21.74
N PRO A 44 -17.12 27.99 21.57
CA PRO A 44 -17.02 29.04 22.58
C PRO A 44 -18.32 29.84 22.68
N SER A 45 -18.54 30.48 23.82
CA SER A 45 -19.72 31.30 24.08
C SER A 45 -19.82 32.47 23.08
N GLY A 46 -21.00 32.66 22.49
CA GLY A 46 -21.25 33.71 21.49
C GLY A 46 -20.91 33.32 20.04
N MET A 47 -20.50 32.07 19.80
CA MET A 47 -20.30 31.53 18.45
C MET A 47 -21.42 30.56 18.06
N ASP A 48 -21.83 30.60 16.80
CA ASP A 48 -22.76 29.63 16.23
C ASP A 48 -22.11 28.24 16.16
N SER A 49 -22.92 27.21 16.40
CA SER A 49 -22.47 25.83 16.27
C SER A 49 -22.23 25.47 14.80
N PRO A 50 -21.24 24.61 14.50
CA PRO A 50 -21.00 24.15 13.14
C PRO A 50 -22.21 23.39 12.60
N ASP A 51 -22.51 23.57 11.31
CA ASP A 51 -23.59 22.82 10.64
C ASP A 51 -23.19 21.35 10.48
N VAL A 52 -23.84 20.47 11.23
CA VAL A 52 -23.58 19.02 11.25
C VAL A 52 -24.56 18.21 10.40
N LYS A 53 -25.42 18.84 9.58
CA LYS A 53 -26.48 18.14 8.82
C LYS A 53 -25.96 17.04 7.88
N ASN A 54 -24.78 17.24 7.30
CA ASN A 54 -24.15 16.29 6.37
C ASN A 54 -22.89 15.63 6.95
N VAL A 55 -22.75 15.61 8.28
CA VAL A 55 -21.58 14.97 8.90
C VAL A 55 -21.69 13.45 8.80
N LEU A 56 -20.59 12.79 8.42
CA LEU A 56 -20.49 11.34 8.48
C LEU A 56 -20.50 10.90 9.95
N LYS A 57 -21.58 10.24 10.37
CA LYS A 57 -21.68 9.67 11.72
C LYS A 57 -21.02 8.30 11.73
N ILE A 58 -19.88 8.19 12.43
CA ILE A 58 -19.21 6.92 12.66
C ILE A 58 -19.91 6.24 13.85
N PRO A 59 -20.52 5.06 13.67
CA PRO A 59 -21.14 4.35 14.77
C PRO A 59 -20.08 3.76 15.71
N PRO A 60 -20.37 3.65 17.01
CA PRO A 60 -19.45 3.00 17.94
C PRO A 60 -19.29 1.52 17.59
N PRO A 61 -18.08 0.95 17.74
CA PRO A 61 -17.87 -0.47 17.51
C PRO A 61 -18.63 -1.30 18.55
N THR A 62 -19.38 -2.31 18.11
CA THR A 62 -20.13 -3.21 18.99
C THR A 62 -19.21 -4.16 19.78
N VAL A 63 -18.01 -4.41 19.25
CA VAL A 63 -16.97 -5.26 19.85
C VAL A 63 -15.62 -4.58 19.63
N ALA A 64 -14.72 -4.68 20.60
CA ALA A 64 -13.36 -4.20 20.43
C ALA A 64 -12.73 -4.81 19.15
N PRO A 65 -12.06 -4.01 18.31
CA PRO A 65 -11.36 -4.54 17.16
C PRO A 65 -10.37 -5.62 17.60
N PRO A 66 -10.25 -6.74 16.87
CA PRO A 66 -9.20 -7.70 17.14
C PRO A 66 -7.84 -7.03 16.99
N PRO A 67 -6.81 -7.46 17.75
CA PRO A 67 -5.46 -6.96 17.56
C PRO A 67 -5.05 -7.17 16.08
N PRO A 68 -4.26 -6.25 15.50
CA PRO A 68 -3.76 -6.42 14.14
C PRO A 68 -3.13 -7.81 14.02
N LYS A 69 -3.73 -8.69 13.21
CA LYS A 69 -3.05 -9.91 12.77
C LYS A 69 -1.82 -9.44 12.01
N GLY A 70 -0.67 -10.06 12.23
CA GLY A 70 0.64 -9.61 11.72
C GLY A 70 0.71 -9.50 10.20
N LYS A 71 1.64 -10.19 9.55
CA LYS A 71 1.86 -10.12 8.08
C LYS A 71 0.67 -10.63 7.21
N ASP A 72 -0.50 -10.82 7.81
CA ASP A 72 -1.65 -11.50 7.24
C ASP A 72 -2.69 -10.54 6.64
N GLY A 73 -2.60 -9.23 6.95
CA GLY A 73 -3.63 -8.25 6.59
C GLY A 73 -3.57 -7.71 5.17
N CYS A 74 -2.41 -7.77 4.50
CA CYS A 74 -2.24 -7.21 3.17
C CYS A 74 -1.52 -8.19 2.24
N ILE A 75 -2.03 -8.30 1.01
CA ILE A 75 -1.41 -9.06 -0.07
C ILE A 75 -0.43 -8.10 -0.76
N ASP A 76 0.85 -8.48 -0.90
CA ASP A 76 1.94 -7.63 -1.43
C ASP A 76 1.71 -7.10 -2.86
N GLY A 77 0.73 -7.65 -3.56
CA GLY A 77 0.31 -7.16 -4.85
C GLY A 77 -0.95 -7.84 -5.33
N PRO A 78 -1.61 -7.28 -6.36
CA PRO A 78 -2.75 -7.94 -6.97
C PRO A 78 -2.33 -9.33 -7.49
N PRO A 79 -3.20 -10.36 -7.36
CA PRO A 79 -2.92 -11.67 -7.95
C PRO A 79 -2.77 -11.55 -9.46
N GLN A 80 -1.85 -12.32 -10.03
CA GLN A 80 -1.56 -12.29 -11.47
C GLN A 80 -2.71 -12.96 -12.24
N TYR A 81 -3.63 -12.18 -12.79
CA TYR A 81 -4.77 -12.69 -13.58
C TYR A 81 -4.41 -13.08 -15.03
N ARG A 82 -3.13 -12.99 -15.45
CA ARG A 82 -2.76 -13.40 -16.80
C ARG A 82 -2.75 -14.92 -16.89
N ARG A 83 -3.73 -15.48 -17.63
CA ARG A 83 -3.61 -16.85 -18.16
C ARG A 83 -2.27 -16.92 -18.91
N ARG A 84 -1.39 -17.83 -18.48
CA ARG A 84 -0.14 -18.13 -19.17
C ARG A 84 -0.50 -18.43 -20.63
N ARG A 85 -0.25 -17.50 -21.54
CA ARG A 85 -0.26 -17.82 -22.98
C ARG A 85 0.90 -18.77 -23.14
N GLN A 86 0.62 -20.06 -23.14
CA GLN A 86 1.60 -21.07 -23.51
C GLN A 86 2.03 -20.71 -24.92
N VAL A 87 3.22 -20.12 -25.05
CA VAL A 87 3.88 -20.09 -26.35
C VAL A 87 4.38 -21.51 -26.56
N SER A 88 3.50 -22.32 -27.13
CA SER A 88 3.89 -23.53 -27.84
C SER A 88 4.39 -23.09 -29.21
N GLY A 89 5.61 -23.47 -29.55
CA GLY A 89 6.28 -23.20 -30.82
C GLY A 89 7.79 -23.12 -30.59
N GLY A 90 8.61 -24.10 -30.94
CA GLY A 90 8.43 -25.28 -31.79
C GLY A 90 9.62 -25.35 -32.74
N GLY A 91 10.34 -26.49 -32.76
CA GLY A 91 11.33 -26.86 -33.78
C GLY A 91 12.75 -26.34 -33.53
#